data_AF-A0A674DYE7-F1
#
_entry.id   AF-A0A674DYE7-F1
#
_cell.length_a   1.000
_cell.length_b   1.000
_cell.length_c   1.000
_cell.angle_alpha   90.00
_cell.angle_beta   90.00
_cell.angle_gamma   90.00
#
_symmetry.space_group_name_H-M   'P 1'
#
loop_
_entity.id
_entity.type
_entity.pdbx_description
1 polymer ?
#
loop_
_entity_poly.entity_id
_entity_poly.type
_entity_poly.pdbx_seq_one_letter_code
_entity_poly.pdbx_strand_id
1 'polypeptide(L)'
;MAASMASQAVARGLHGASAKYLFLHKFKCARVSSRRWLNLQEYQSKKLMQESGVTVQRFYVADNSPDALQAAKRLMVCFDAKINFDDNAEFRQKAVFAMDDMSESDPTETEAAKWDLKYIGLDGNIACFVNGAGLAMATCDIIDLHGGKPANFLDLGGGVKEKQVYEAFKLLTADPKVEAILVNIFGGIVNCAIIANGITKACRELELKVPLVVRLEGTNVQEAKRILSESGLPIVAANDLDDAAKKAVAAITRK
;
A
#
# COMPACT_ATOMS: atom_id res chain seq x y z
N MET A 1 -15.29 -21.55 -49.03
CA MET A 1 -15.02 -22.87 -49.63
C MET A 1 -13.78 -23.41 -48.95
N ALA A 2 -13.94 -24.24 -47.93
CA ALA A 2 -13.96 -25.71 -48.02
C ALA A 2 -12.51 -26.23 -48.02
N ALA A 3 -12.03 -26.75 -46.88
CA ALA A 3 -12.10 -28.18 -46.49
C ALA A 3 -10.71 -28.81 -46.75
N SER A 4 -10.19 -29.84 -46.06
CA SER A 4 -10.68 -30.76 -45.05
C SER A 4 -9.49 -31.64 -44.60
N MET A 5 -9.45 -32.00 -43.32
CA MET A 5 -9.10 -33.31 -42.72
C MET A 5 -7.85 -34.11 -43.17
N ALA A 6 -7.01 -34.42 -42.19
CA ALA A 6 -6.52 -35.76 -41.77
C ALA A 6 -5.45 -35.50 -40.68
N SER A 7 -5.35 -36.18 -39.54
CA SER A 7 -5.43 -37.62 -39.29
C SER A 7 -5.59 -37.86 -37.78
N GLN A 8 -6.48 -38.79 -37.41
CA GLN A 8 -6.52 -39.45 -36.11
C GLN A 8 -5.66 -40.72 -36.17
N ALA A 9 -4.76 -40.89 -35.20
CA ALA A 9 -4.22 -42.16 -34.70
C ALA A 9 -3.12 -41.81 -33.68
N VAL A 10 -2.87 -42.44 -32.54
CA VAL A 10 -3.38 -43.64 -31.86
C VAL A 10 -2.88 -43.54 -30.40
N ALA A 11 -3.56 -44.25 -29.51
CA ALA A 11 -3.43 -44.27 -28.07
C ALA A 11 -2.10 -44.81 -27.48
N ARG A 12 -1.96 -44.52 -26.17
CA ARG A 12 -1.26 -45.25 -25.07
C ARG A 12 0.14 -44.77 -24.67
N GLY A 13 0.28 -44.49 -23.37
CA GLY A 13 1.57 -44.51 -22.66
C GLY A 13 1.61 -43.66 -21.39
N LEU A 14 1.11 -44.21 -20.27
CA LEU A 14 1.34 -43.70 -18.92
C LEU A 14 2.84 -43.62 -18.58
N HIS A 15 3.29 -42.56 -17.89
CA HIS A 15 3.86 -42.60 -16.53
C HIS A 15 4.56 -41.27 -16.14
N GLY A 16 4.16 -40.73 -14.99
CA GLY A 16 5.07 -40.24 -13.96
C GLY A 16 5.73 -38.87 -14.12
N ALA A 17 5.15 -37.83 -13.50
CA ALA A 17 5.94 -36.77 -12.88
C ALA A 17 5.20 -36.20 -11.66
N SER A 18 5.75 -36.55 -10.51
CA SER A 18 5.33 -36.20 -9.15
C SER A 18 5.37 -34.69 -8.89
N ALA A 19 4.21 -34.05 -8.74
CA ALA A 19 4.10 -32.72 -8.15
C ALA A 19 4.20 -32.81 -6.61
N LYS A 20 5.43 -32.90 -6.11
CA LYS A 20 5.74 -32.63 -4.69
C LYS A 20 5.83 -31.12 -4.51
N TYR A 21 4.71 -30.47 -4.20
CA TYR A 21 4.76 -29.16 -3.56
C TYR A 21 4.59 -29.31 -2.05
N LEU A 22 5.63 -28.82 -1.40
CA LEU A 22 6.07 -29.00 -0.04
C LEU A 22 5.37 -27.96 0.86
N PHE A 23 4.17 -28.25 1.34
CA PHE A 23 3.54 -27.44 2.40
C PHE A 23 2.62 -28.32 3.26
N LEU A 24 3.22 -29.14 4.12
CA LEU A 24 2.52 -29.85 5.19
C LEU A 24 3.46 -29.97 6.40
N HIS A 25 3.93 -28.83 6.90
CA HIS A 25 4.44 -28.79 8.27
C HIS A 25 3.25 -28.91 9.21
N LYS A 26 3.17 -30.06 9.89
CA LYS A 26 2.21 -30.35 10.95
C LYS A 26 2.38 -29.33 12.08
N PHE A 27 1.56 -28.28 12.09
CA PHE A 27 1.33 -27.50 13.29
C PHE A 27 0.69 -28.42 14.34
N LYS A 28 1.46 -28.79 15.37
CA LYS A 28 0.89 -29.39 16.59
C LYS A 28 0.13 -28.29 17.31
N CYS A 29 -1.12 -28.09 16.93
CA CYS A 29 -2.08 -27.31 17.70
C CYS A 29 -2.13 -27.89 19.12
N ALA A 30 -1.77 -27.07 20.12
CA ALA A 30 -1.88 -27.47 21.52
C ALA A 30 -3.33 -27.87 21.81
N ARG A 31 -3.55 -29.13 22.18
CA ARG A 31 -4.87 -29.64 22.54
C ARG A 31 -5.33 -28.98 23.84
N VAL A 32 -6.08 -27.90 23.72
CA VAL A 32 -7.04 -27.52 24.76
C VAL A 32 -8.30 -28.33 24.49
N SER A 33 -8.33 -29.59 24.90
CA SER A 33 -9.58 -30.37 24.87
C SER A 33 -10.38 -30.09 26.14
N SER A 34 -11.07 -28.96 26.19
CA SER A 34 -12.21 -28.81 27.08
C SER A 34 -13.31 -29.74 26.59
N ARG A 35 -13.32 -30.99 27.09
CA ARG A 35 -14.44 -31.92 26.88
C ARG A 35 -15.57 -31.52 27.81
N ARG A 36 -16.62 -30.89 27.27
CA ARG A 36 -17.87 -30.65 28.00
C ARG A 36 -18.88 -31.72 27.59
N TRP A 37 -19.38 -32.46 28.57
CA TRP A 37 -20.47 -33.40 28.39
C TRP A 37 -21.80 -32.65 28.48
N LEU A 38 -22.62 -32.72 27.43
CA LEU A 38 -23.97 -32.18 27.45
C LEU A 38 -24.87 -33.17 28.19
N ASN A 39 -25.63 -32.71 29.17
CA ASN A 39 -26.63 -33.59 29.80
C ASN A 39 -27.87 -33.72 28.90
N LEU A 40 -28.67 -34.78 29.10
CA LEU A 40 -29.83 -35.08 28.25
C LEU A 40 -30.87 -33.94 28.24
N GLN A 41 -31.07 -33.28 29.38
CA GLN A 41 -32.01 -32.18 29.51
C GLN A 41 -31.55 -30.94 28.73
N GLU A 42 -30.25 -30.63 28.75
CA GLU A 42 -29.64 -29.53 28.01
C GLU A 42 -29.72 -29.80 26.50
N TYR A 43 -29.53 -31.05 26.05
CA TYR A 43 -29.75 -31.46 24.67
C TYR A 43 -31.20 -31.24 24.22
N GLN A 44 -32.16 -31.78 24.98
CA GLN A 44 -33.58 -31.68 24.67
C GLN A 44 -34.06 -30.23 24.67
N SER A 45 -33.62 -29.44 25.65
CA SER A 45 -33.98 -28.02 25.76
C SER A 45 -33.46 -27.22 24.56
N LYS A 46 -32.21 -27.43 24.16
CA LYS A 46 -31.63 -26.72 23.00
C LYS A 46 -32.29 -27.12 21.67
N LYS A 47 -32.66 -28.39 21.50
CA LYS A 47 -33.39 -28.86 20.32
C LYS A 47 -34.77 -28.22 20.23
N LEU A 48 -35.51 -28.19 21.33
CA LEU A 48 -36.83 -27.56 21.41
C LEU A 48 -36.77 -26.05 21.15
N MET A 49 -35.77 -25.37 21.73
CA MET A 49 -35.52 -23.94 21.49
C MET A 49 -35.26 -23.67 20.00
N GLN A 50 -34.46 -24.49 19.34
CA GLN A 50 -34.19 -24.36 17.91
C GLN A 50 -35.43 -24.58 17.04
N GLU A 51 -36.23 -25.61 17.35
CA GLU A 51 -37.52 -25.89 16.68
C GLU A 51 -38.54 -24.75 16.89
N SER A 52 -38.41 -24.02 18.00
CA SER A 52 -39.23 -22.85 18.34
C SER A 52 -38.68 -21.54 17.76
N GLY A 53 -37.65 -21.58 16.91
CA GLY A 53 -37.05 -20.39 16.30
C GLY A 53 -36.17 -19.55 17.22
N VAL A 54 -35.81 -20.07 18.40
CA VAL A 54 -34.88 -19.41 19.34
C VAL A 54 -33.44 -19.73 18.94
N THR A 55 -32.62 -18.68 18.80
CA THR A 55 -31.20 -18.83 18.47
C THR A 55 -30.45 -19.55 19.60
N VAL A 56 -29.92 -20.74 19.30
CA VAL A 56 -29.05 -21.52 20.18
C VAL A 56 -27.66 -21.67 19.57
N GLN A 57 -26.64 -21.92 20.41
CA GLN A 57 -25.30 -22.24 19.94
C GLN A 57 -25.35 -23.44 18.96
N ARG A 58 -24.72 -23.35 17.79
CA ARG A 58 -24.67 -24.48 16.84
C ARG A 58 -23.79 -25.58 17.41
N PHE A 59 -24.37 -26.76 17.66
CA PHE A 59 -23.66 -27.96 18.06
C PHE A 59 -24.00 -29.12 17.14
N TYR A 60 -23.11 -30.10 17.05
CA TYR A 60 -23.37 -31.37 16.38
C TYR A 60 -23.26 -32.47 17.43
N VAL A 61 -24.29 -33.29 17.57
CA VAL A 61 -24.24 -34.46 18.45
C VAL A 61 -23.79 -35.63 17.60
N ALA A 62 -22.75 -36.30 18.06
CA ALA A 62 -22.23 -37.49 17.43
C ALA A 62 -22.52 -38.69 18.31
N ASP A 63 -23.38 -39.60 17.81
CA ASP A 63 -23.80 -40.77 18.57
C ASP A 63 -22.80 -41.93 18.48
N ASN A 64 -21.87 -41.87 17.51
CA ASN A 64 -20.81 -42.86 17.32
C ASN A 64 -19.53 -42.24 16.75
N SER A 65 -18.43 -43.00 16.82
CA SER A 65 -17.10 -42.54 16.37
C SER A 65 -17.05 -42.11 14.89
N PRO A 66 -17.66 -42.84 13.93
CA PRO A 66 -17.75 -42.39 12.54
C PRO A 66 -18.48 -41.05 12.35
N ASP A 67 -19.61 -40.86 13.04
CA ASP A 67 -20.39 -39.63 12.97
C ASP A 67 -19.64 -38.44 13.60
N ALA A 68 -18.90 -38.67 14.68
CA ALA A 68 -18.02 -37.66 15.27
C ALA A 68 -16.94 -37.18 14.29
N LEU A 69 -16.38 -38.10 13.50
CA LEU A 69 -15.39 -37.77 12.48
C LEU A 69 -16.01 -36.96 11.32
N GLN A 70 -17.25 -37.27 10.94
CA GLN A 70 -17.97 -36.56 9.88
C GLN A 70 -18.42 -35.16 10.35
N ALA A 71 -18.89 -35.05 11.59
CA ALA A 71 -19.19 -33.79 12.27
C ALA A 71 -17.96 -32.89 12.36
N ALA A 72 -16.82 -33.44 12.77
CA ALA A 72 -15.56 -32.70 12.85
C ALA A 72 -15.12 -32.18 11.47
N LYS A 73 -15.26 -32.97 10.40
CA LYS A 73 -15.01 -32.51 9.03
C LYS A 73 -15.93 -31.37 8.59
N ARG A 74 -17.21 -31.41 9.00
CA ARG A 74 -18.18 -30.33 8.75
C ARG A 74 -17.89 -29.07 9.57
N LEU A 75 -17.23 -29.19 10.72
CA LEU A 75 -16.84 -28.07 11.58
C LEU A 75 -15.49 -27.44 11.18
N MET A 76 -14.72 -28.08 10.30
CA MET A 76 -13.49 -27.52 9.71
C MET A 76 -13.83 -26.56 8.56
N VAL A 77 -14.49 -25.44 8.88
CA VAL A 77 -14.85 -24.40 7.90
C VAL A 77 -14.15 -23.09 8.31
N CYS A 78 -13.53 -22.42 7.34
CA CYS A 78 -13.10 -21.04 7.50
C CYS A 78 -14.33 -20.14 7.36
N PHE A 79 -14.83 -19.61 8.46
CA PHE A 79 -15.97 -18.69 8.46
C PHE A 79 -15.61 -17.33 7.84
N ASP A 80 -14.38 -16.90 8.06
CA ASP A 80 -13.84 -15.65 7.53
C ASP A 80 -12.32 -15.82 7.31
N ALA A 81 -11.78 -15.12 6.33
CA ALA A 81 -10.37 -15.08 6.03
C ALA A 81 -10.00 -13.73 5.41
N LYS A 82 -8.97 -13.10 5.97
CA LYS A 82 -8.29 -11.97 5.35
C LYS A 82 -7.00 -12.46 4.71
N ILE A 83 -6.82 -12.16 3.43
CA ILE A 83 -5.65 -12.56 2.65
C ILE A 83 -4.96 -11.28 2.19
N ASN A 84 -3.67 -11.17 2.47
CA ASN A 84 -2.82 -10.11 1.92
C ASN A 84 -1.98 -10.71 0.80
N PHE A 85 -1.84 -10.00 -0.31
CA PHE A 85 -1.05 -10.41 -1.46
C PHE A 85 0.28 -9.67 -1.49
N ASP A 86 1.27 -10.26 -2.17
CA ASP A 86 2.54 -9.60 -2.47
C ASP A 86 2.40 -8.88 -3.82
N ASP A 87 2.44 -7.56 -3.81
CA ASP A 87 2.34 -6.71 -5.01
C ASP A 87 3.40 -7.09 -6.05
N ASN A 88 4.60 -7.51 -5.61
CA ASN A 88 5.66 -7.92 -6.54
C ASN A 88 5.32 -9.19 -7.33
N ALA A 89 4.28 -9.94 -6.93
CA ALA A 89 3.81 -11.13 -7.62
C ALA A 89 2.73 -10.84 -8.68
N GLU A 90 2.28 -9.60 -8.84
CA GLU A 90 1.22 -9.20 -9.78
C GLU A 90 1.45 -9.75 -11.20
N PHE A 91 2.69 -9.64 -11.70
CA PHE A 91 3.04 -10.05 -13.07
C PHE A 91 2.67 -11.51 -13.40
N ARG A 92 2.61 -12.38 -12.39
CA ARG A 92 2.27 -13.81 -12.50
C ARG A 92 0.92 -14.17 -11.86
N GLN A 93 0.24 -13.23 -11.22
CA GLN A 93 -1.05 -13.44 -10.53
C GLN A 93 -2.16 -12.53 -11.09
N LYS A 94 -2.17 -12.33 -12.42
CA LYS A 94 -3.11 -11.41 -13.09
C LYS A 94 -4.59 -11.66 -12.75
N ALA A 95 -4.99 -12.92 -12.56
CA ALA A 95 -6.36 -13.25 -12.21
C ALA A 95 -6.77 -12.74 -10.80
N VAL A 96 -5.82 -12.67 -9.86
CA VAL A 96 -6.05 -12.16 -8.50
C VAL A 96 -6.16 -10.65 -8.52
N PHE A 97 -5.19 -9.96 -9.13
CA PHE A 97 -5.16 -8.50 -9.20
C PHE A 97 -6.26 -7.91 -10.10
N ALA A 98 -6.82 -8.69 -11.03
CA ALA A 98 -8.02 -8.29 -11.77
C ALA A 98 -9.29 -8.24 -10.91
N MET A 99 -9.27 -8.83 -9.71
CA MET A 99 -10.36 -8.75 -8.71
C MET A 99 -10.11 -7.64 -7.68
N ASP A 100 -9.06 -6.84 -7.84
CA ASP A 100 -8.76 -5.74 -6.94
C ASP A 100 -9.86 -4.68 -7.04
N ASP A 101 -10.51 -4.38 -5.90
CA ASP A 101 -11.60 -3.43 -5.81
C ASP A 101 -11.09 -2.15 -5.11
N MET A 102 -10.87 -1.12 -5.91
CA MET A 102 -10.36 0.18 -5.45
C MET A 102 -11.49 1.16 -5.10
N SER A 103 -12.75 0.72 -5.07
CA SER A 103 -13.88 1.62 -4.76
C SER A 103 -13.90 2.14 -3.32
N GLU A 104 -13.29 1.39 -2.39
CA GLU A 104 -13.11 1.79 -0.99
C GLU A 104 -11.73 2.40 -0.70
N SER A 105 -10.84 2.44 -1.70
CA SER A 105 -9.48 3.01 -1.57
C SER A 105 -9.50 4.53 -1.64
N ASP A 106 -8.48 5.18 -1.07
CA ASP A 106 -8.33 6.62 -1.19
C ASP A 106 -8.14 7.01 -2.68
N PRO A 107 -8.94 7.95 -3.22
CA PRO A 107 -8.82 8.38 -4.62
C PRO A 107 -7.42 8.94 -4.96
N THR A 108 -6.75 9.56 -3.99
CA THR A 108 -5.42 10.14 -4.12
C THR A 108 -4.36 9.06 -4.22
N GLU A 109 -4.45 8.00 -3.40
CA GLU A 109 -3.57 6.84 -3.48
C GLU A 109 -3.74 6.12 -4.82
N THR A 110 -4.99 5.97 -5.28
CA THR A 110 -5.32 5.36 -6.57
C THR A 110 -4.79 6.18 -7.75
N GLU A 111 -4.88 7.51 -7.70
CA GLU A 111 -4.33 8.39 -8.73
C GLU A 111 -2.79 8.38 -8.71
N ALA A 112 -2.17 8.40 -7.53
CA ALA A 112 -0.73 8.30 -7.37
C ALA A 112 -0.17 7.00 -7.97
N ALA A 113 -0.86 5.87 -7.75
CA ALA A 113 -0.44 4.56 -8.27
C ALA A 113 -0.33 4.53 -9.81
N LYS A 114 -1.15 5.29 -10.54
CA LYS A 114 -1.09 5.40 -12.02
C LYS A 114 0.22 6.01 -12.54
N TRP A 115 0.93 6.74 -11.68
CA TRP A 115 2.17 7.44 -11.99
C TRP A 115 3.40 6.79 -11.35
N ASP A 116 3.26 5.54 -10.89
CA ASP A 116 4.27 4.81 -10.11
C ASP A 116 4.70 5.58 -8.85
N LEU A 117 3.77 6.32 -8.24
CA LEU A 117 4.00 7.07 -7.01
C LEU A 117 3.42 6.30 -5.82
N LYS A 118 4.20 6.19 -4.75
CA LYS A 118 3.74 5.57 -3.49
C LYS A 118 3.31 6.67 -2.52
N TYR A 119 2.03 6.98 -2.55
CA TYR A 119 1.40 7.98 -1.68
C TYR A 119 0.68 7.29 -0.52
N ILE A 120 0.75 7.89 0.67
CA ILE A 120 -0.09 7.55 1.82
C ILE A 120 -0.51 8.87 2.48
N GLY A 121 -1.82 9.06 2.66
CA GLY A 121 -2.36 10.25 3.32
C GLY A 121 -2.12 10.22 4.83
N LEU A 122 -1.75 11.38 5.42
CA LEU A 122 -1.60 11.56 6.86
C LEU A 122 -2.45 12.77 7.34
N ASP A 123 -2.54 12.92 8.66
CA ASP A 123 -3.30 14.00 9.31
C ASP A 123 -2.41 15.18 9.69
N GLY A 124 -1.87 15.85 8.67
CA GLY A 124 -0.99 17.01 8.81
C GLY A 124 -1.18 18.06 7.71
N ASN A 125 -0.33 19.08 7.73
CA ASN A 125 -0.41 20.24 6.84
C ASN A 125 0.89 20.56 6.09
N ILE A 126 2.00 19.89 6.40
CA ILE A 126 3.25 20.00 5.64
C ILE A 126 3.33 18.80 4.70
N ALA A 127 3.02 19.01 3.43
CA ALA A 127 3.21 17.97 2.45
C ALA A 127 4.70 17.74 2.18
N CYS A 128 5.07 16.50 1.89
CA CYS A 128 6.43 16.21 1.48
C CYS A 128 6.46 15.18 0.36
N PHE A 129 7.47 15.28 -0.50
CA PHE A 129 7.81 14.20 -1.42
C PHE A 129 9.31 14.05 -1.55
N VAL A 130 9.72 12.80 -1.74
CA VAL A 130 11.10 12.37 -1.60
C VAL A 130 11.40 11.26 -2.61
N ASN A 131 12.68 11.07 -2.95
CA ASN A 131 13.13 9.93 -3.75
C ASN A 131 13.74 8.84 -2.85
N GLY A 132 12.90 7.89 -2.45
CA GLY A 132 13.23 6.71 -1.66
C GLY A 132 12.42 6.61 -0.37
N ALA A 133 11.74 5.47 -0.18
CA ALA A 133 10.87 5.21 0.96
C ALA A 133 11.50 5.47 2.34
N GLY A 134 12.75 5.06 2.54
CA GLY A 134 13.44 5.30 3.82
C GLY A 134 13.67 6.78 4.11
N LEU A 135 14.02 7.56 3.07
CA LEU A 135 14.21 9.00 3.21
C LEU A 135 12.85 9.71 3.35
N ALA A 136 11.79 9.20 2.72
CA ALA A 136 10.43 9.72 2.87
C ALA A 136 9.93 9.56 4.32
N MET A 137 10.14 8.39 4.94
CA MET A 137 9.83 8.18 6.37
C MET A 137 10.65 9.12 7.25
N ALA A 138 11.97 9.19 7.07
CA ALA A 138 12.84 10.08 7.84
C ALA A 138 12.48 11.57 7.66
N THR A 139 11.95 11.94 6.50
CA THR A 139 11.49 13.31 6.22
C THR A 139 10.19 13.61 6.97
N CYS A 140 9.26 12.65 7.04
CA CYS A 140 8.07 12.77 7.88
C CYS A 140 8.46 12.90 9.36
N ASP A 141 9.36 12.04 9.84
CA ASP A 141 9.82 12.00 11.23
C ASP A 141 10.51 13.31 11.64
N ILE A 142 11.38 13.87 10.80
CA ILE A 142 12.08 15.11 11.14
C ILE A 142 11.16 16.34 11.10
N ILE A 143 10.12 16.34 10.25
CA ILE A 143 9.08 17.38 10.29
C ILE A 143 8.36 17.32 11.64
N ASP A 144 7.95 16.13 12.07
CA ASP A 144 7.29 15.91 13.36
C ASP A 144 8.20 16.28 14.54
N LEU A 145 9.48 15.92 14.47
CA LEU A 145 10.50 16.24 15.47
C LEU A 145 10.64 17.75 15.71
N HIS A 146 10.50 18.56 14.65
CA HIS A 146 10.55 20.03 14.74
C HIS A 146 9.17 20.66 15.02
N GLY A 147 8.16 19.86 15.37
CA GLY A 147 6.82 20.31 15.76
C GLY A 147 5.88 20.60 14.59
N GLY A 148 6.24 20.22 13.36
CA GLY A 148 5.34 20.21 12.21
C GLY A 148 4.45 18.97 12.20
N LYS A 149 3.49 18.92 11.28
CA LYS A 149 2.71 17.70 11.02
C LYS A 149 2.83 17.30 9.56
N PRO A 150 3.45 16.16 9.22
CA PRO A 150 3.51 15.69 7.84
C PRO A 150 2.10 15.39 7.33
N ALA A 151 1.72 15.98 6.20
CA ALA A 151 0.40 15.79 5.58
C ALA A 151 0.29 14.47 4.81
N ASN A 152 1.43 13.93 4.39
CA ASN A 152 1.49 12.72 3.59
C ASN A 152 2.88 12.09 3.66
N PHE A 153 2.93 10.83 3.25
CA PHE A 153 4.12 10.15 2.77
C PHE A 153 4.04 10.07 1.24
N LEU A 154 5.10 10.46 0.53
CA LEU A 154 5.16 10.32 -0.94
C LEU A 154 6.57 9.98 -1.40
N ASP A 155 6.73 8.76 -1.92
CA ASP A 155 7.95 8.27 -2.54
C ASP A 155 7.82 8.26 -4.08
N LEU A 156 8.74 8.99 -4.75
CA LEU A 156 8.86 9.03 -6.20
C LEU A 156 9.69 7.87 -6.79
N GLY A 157 10.35 7.08 -5.93
CA GLY A 157 11.31 6.06 -6.31
C GLY A 157 12.70 6.62 -6.67
N GLY A 158 13.67 5.72 -6.92
CA GLY A 158 15.06 6.11 -7.17
C GLY A 158 15.33 6.73 -8.55
N GLY A 159 14.48 6.45 -9.53
CA GLY A 159 14.62 6.90 -10.93
C GLY A 159 13.72 8.08 -11.29
N VAL A 160 13.74 9.13 -10.49
CA VAL A 160 12.80 10.26 -10.59
C VAL A 160 12.82 10.92 -11.97
N LYS A 161 11.64 11.05 -12.58
CA LYS A 161 11.43 11.76 -13.85
C LYS A 161 10.72 13.09 -13.63
N GLU A 162 10.94 14.05 -14.53
CA GLU A 162 10.27 15.38 -14.51
C GLU A 162 8.74 15.25 -14.42
N LYS A 163 8.15 14.31 -15.17
CA LYS A 163 6.70 14.08 -15.16
C LYS A 163 6.18 13.60 -13.80
N GLN A 164 6.94 12.77 -13.09
CA GLN A 164 6.56 12.30 -11.75
C GLN A 164 6.56 13.45 -10.75
N VAL A 165 7.53 14.37 -10.86
CA VAL A 165 7.56 15.60 -10.03
C VAL A 165 6.33 16.46 -10.28
N TYR A 166 5.93 16.62 -11.55
CA TYR A 166 4.74 17.39 -11.90
C TYR A 166 3.45 16.78 -11.30
N GLU A 167 3.23 15.48 -11.49
CA GLU A 167 2.03 14.81 -10.96
C GLU A 167 2.05 14.77 -9.43
N ALA A 168 3.23 14.67 -8.79
CA ALA A 168 3.37 14.80 -7.35
C ALA A 168 2.89 16.19 -6.87
N PHE A 169 3.33 17.29 -7.50
CA PHE A 169 2.83 18.61 -7.14
C PHE A 169 1.32 18.72 -7.33
N LYS A 170 0.78 18.20 -8.44
CA LYS A 170 -0.66 18.23 -8.72
C LYS A 170 -1.48 17.45 -7.69
N LEU A 171 -0.97 16.32 -7.20
CA LEU A 171 -1.60 15.55 -6.11
C LEU A 171 -1.58 16.35 -4.80
N LEU A 172 -0.43 16.95 -4.46
CA LEU A 172 -0.30 17.69 -3.20
C LEU A 172 -1.08 19.01 -3.19
N THR A 173 -1.20 19.70 -4.32
CA THR A 173 -1.99 20.93 -4.41
C THR A 173 -3.50 20.67 -4.46
N ALA A 174 -3.93 19.44 -4.69
CA ALA A 174 -5.33 19.05 -4.61
C ALA A 174 -5.82 18.88 -3.17
N ASP A 175 -4.91 18.60 -2.21
CA ASP A 175 -5.26 18.46 -0.80
C ASP A 175 -5.36 19.84 -0.11
N PRO A 176 -6.56 20.27 0.33
CA PRO A 176 -6.75 21.56 0.96
C PRO A 176 -6.09 21.71 2.34
N LYS A 177 -5.64 20.61 2.96
CA LYS A 177 -4.92 20.64 4.25
C LYS A 177 -3.47 21.13 4.08
N VAL A 178 -2.93 21.11 2.86
CA VAL A 178 -1.52 21.44 2.61
C VAL A 178 -1.30 22.94 2.71
N GLU A 179 -0.48 23.33 3.67
CA GLU A 179 -0.10 24.73 3.93
C GLU A 179 1.34 25.03 3.52
N ALA A 180 2.21 24.02 3.41
CA ALA A 180 3.57 24.11 2.87
C ALA A 180 4.00 22.79 2.23
N ILE A 181 4.95 22.85 1.30
CA ILE A 181 5.53 21.66 0.65
C ILE A 181 7.03 21.61 0.93
N LEU A 182 7.52 20.47 1.42
CA LEU A 182 8.93 20.15 1.56
C LEU A 182 9.35 19.12 0.51
N VAL A 183 10.28 19.51 -0.36
CA VAL A 183 10.89 18.64 -1.36
C VAL A 183 12.28 18.27 -0.89
N ASN A 184 12.53 16.98 -0.68
CA ASN A 184 13.85 16.49 -0.30
C ASN A 184 14.32 15.46 -1.32
N ILE A 185 15.28 15.84 -2.15
CA ILE A 185 15.82 14.96 -3.19
C ILE A 185 17.31 14.75 -2.96
N PHE A 186 17.69 13.47 -2.81
CA PHE A 186 19.08 13.03 -2.76
C PHE A 186 19.45 12.37 -4.09
N GLY A 187 20.07 13.16 -4.96
CA GLY A 187 20.59 12.83 -6.27
C GLY A 187 21.82 11.93 -6.22
N GLY A 188 21.61 10.62 -6.15
CA GLY A 188 22.64 9.66 -6.57
C GLY A 188 22.75 9.64 -8.09
N ILE A 189 21.89 8.84 -8.73
CA ILE A 189 21.83 8.65 -10.19
C ILE A 189 21.09 9.82 -10.90
N VAL A 190 20.30 10.58 -10.15
CA VAL A 190 19.46 11.66 -10.69
C VAL A 190 20.20 13.00 -10.66
N ASN A 191 20.19 13.72 -11.78
CA ASN A 191 20.78 15.05 -11.91
C ASN A 191 19.86 16.11 -11.29
N CYS A 192 20.34 16.82 -10.27
CA CYS A 192 19.55 17.81 -9.53
C CYS A 192 19.06 18.97 -10.42
N ALA A 193 19.78 19.32 -11.49
CA ALA A 193 19.36 20.38 -12.40
C ALA A 193 18.09 20.01 -13.19
N ILE A 194 17.93 18.73 -13.56
CA ILE A 194 16.69 18.24 -14.21
C ILE A 194 15.52 18.37 -13.24
N ILE A 195 15.73 18.00 -11.97
CA ILE A 195 14.71 18.09 -10.94
C ILE A 195 14.35 19.55 -10.63
N ALA A 196 15.33 20.46 -10.53
CA ALA A 196 15.08 21.89 -10.33
C ALA A 196 14.27 22.51 -11.47
N ASN A 197 14.56 22.14 -12.73
CA ASN A 197 13.74 22.55 -13.87
C ASN A 197 12.31 21.99 -13.78
N GLY A 198 12.15 20.73 -13.40
CA GLY A 198 10.83 20.14 -13.17
C GLY A 198 10.03 20.84 -12.08
N ILE A 199 10.67 21.18 -10.96
CA ILE A 199 10.06 21.93 -9.86
C ILE A 199 9.61 23.32 -10.34
N THR A 200 10.50 24.08 -10.97
CA THR A 200 10.17 25.46 -11.40
C THR A 200 9.06 25.48 -12.46
N LYS A 201 9.06 24.51 -13.38
CA LYS A 201 8.00 24.33 -14.36
C LYS A 201 6.66 23.97 -13.72
N ALA A 202 6.65 22.98 -12.83
CA ALA A 202 5.43 22.58 -12.12
C ALA A 202 4.85 23.73 -11.29
N CYS A 203 5.70 24.50 -10.59
CA CYS A 203 5.26 25.65 -9.81
C CYS A 203 4.61 26.75 -10.66
N ARG A 204 5.11 26.97 -11.89
CA ARG A 204 4.56 27.96 -12.82
C ARG A 204 3.25 27.49 -13.45
N GLU A 205 3.19 26.23 -13.88
CA GLU A 205 2.01 25.67 -14.54
C GLU A 205 0.84 25.43 -13.58
N LEU A 206 1.12 25.07 -12.32
CA LEU A 206 0.11 24.80 -11.30
C LEU A 206 -0.21 26.02 -10.41
N GLU A 207 0.45 27.16 -10.65
CA GLU A 207 0.32 28.39 -9.86
C GLU A 207 0.38 28.16 -8.35
N LEU A 208 1.50 27.59 -7.88
CA LEU A 208 1.65 27.16 -6.49
C LEU A 208 1.49 28.34 -5.51
N LYS A 209 0.53 28.24 -4.59
CA LYS A 209 0.20 29.29 -3.60
C LYS A 209 0.82 29.06 -2.23
N VAL A 210 1.26 27.83 -1.95
CA VAL A 210 1.86 27.44 -0.67
C VAL A 210 3.38 27.61 -0.72
N PRO A 211 4.04 27.95 0.41
CA PRO A 211 5.48 28.02 0.48
C PRO A 211 6.13 26.68 0.11
N LEU A 212 7.21 26.76 -0.66
CA LEU A 212 7.95 25.60 -1.11
C LEU A 212 9.37 25.64 -0.53
N VAL A 213 9.71 24.62 0.26
CA VAL A 213 11.07 24.41 0.76
C VAL A 213 11.70 23.27 -0.02
N VAL A 214 12.90 23.50 -0.56
CA VAL A 214 13.58 22.52 -1.43
C VAL A 214 14.97 22.24 -0.89
N ARG A 215 15.25 20.98 -0.62
CA ARG A 215 16.58 20.45 -0.34
C ARG A 215 16.99 19.51 -1.46
N LEU A 216 18.01 19.90 -2.22
CA LEU A 216 18.62 19.08 -3.27
C LEU A 216 20.06 18.79 -2.89
N GLU A 217 20.42 17.52 -2.93
CA GLU A 217 21.81 17.07 -2.80
C GLU A 217 22.19 16.05 -3.86
N GLY A 218 23.47 15.94 -4.21
CA GLY A 218 23.90 15.11 -5.33
C GLY A 218 24.59 15.82 -6.49
N THR A 219 24.45 15.23 -7.68
CA THR A 219 25.10 15.72 -8.91
C THR A 219 24.47 17.02 -9.41
N ASN A 220 25.29 18.03 -9.74
CA ASN A 220 24.88 19.36 -10.24
C ASN A 220 23.98 20.17 -9.29
N VAL A 221 24.13 19.99 -7.98
CA VAL A 221 23.38 20.77 -6.98
C VAL A 221 23.60 22.27 -7.09
N GLN A 222 24.82 22.72 -7.43
CA GLN A 222 25.10 24.15 -7.55
C GLN A 222 24.29 24.78 -8.68
N GLU A 223 24.21 24.11 -9.83
CA GLU A 223 23.37 24.55 -10.95
C GLU A 223 21.88 24.47 -10.58
N ALA A 224 21.47 23.42 -9.88
CA ALA A 224 20.10 23.28 -9.41
C ALA A 224 19.68 24.43 -8.47
N LYS A 225 20.56 24.79 -7.52
CA LYS A 225 20.35 25.94 -6.62
C LYS A 225 20.26 27.25 -7.40
N ARG A 226 21.10 27.43 -8.43
CA ARG A 226 21.02 28.58 -9.34
C ARG A 226 19.67 28.65 -10.04
N ILE A 227 19.23 27.57 -10.68
CA ILE A 227 17.92 27.45 -11.36
C ILE A 227 16.77 27.84 -10.42
N LEU A 228 16.78 27.33 -9.18
CA LEU A 228 15.73 27.66 -8.20
C LEU A 228 15.78 29.15 -7.81
N SER A 229 16.96 29.71 -7.58
CA SER A 229 17.13 31.12 -7.18
C SER A 229 16.77 32.12 -8.28
N GLU A 230 17.07 31.80 -9.53
CA GLU A 230 16.79 32.65 -10.70
C GLU A 230 15.34 32.50 -11.20
N SER A 231 14.58 31.55 -10.64
CA SER A 231 13.22 31.24 -11.10
C SER A 231 12.19 32.33 -10.83
N GLY A 232 12.48 33.26 -9.90
CA GLY A 232 11.56 34.29 -9.44
C GLY A 232 10.37 33.77 -8.61
N LEU A 233 10.36 32.47 -8.28
CA LEU A 233 9.32 31.82 -7.50
C LEU A 233 9.65 31.88 -5.99
N PRO A 234 8.65 31.84 -5.09
CA PRO A 234 8.86 31.85 -3.64
C PRO A 234 9.37 30.49 -3.13
N ILE A 235 10.55 30.08 -3.61
CA ILE A 235 11.20 28.81 -3.27
C ILE A 235 12.32 29.08 -2.26
N VAL A 236 12.25 28.40 -1.11
CA VAL A 236 13.28 28.48 -0.08
C VAL A 236 14.21 27.28 -0.22
N ALA A 237 15.47 27.53 -0.60
CA ALA A 237 16.48 26.49 -0.62
C ALA A 237 16.95 26.15 0.83
N ALA A 238 17.08 24.86 1.12
CA ALA A 238 17.63 24.34 2.36
C ALA A 238 18.99 23.68 2.14
N ASN A 239 19.84 23.73 3.17
CA ASN A 239 21.22 23.23 3.10
C ASN A 239 21.31 21.74 3.45
N ASP A 240 20.58 21.32 4.48
CA ASP A 240 20.50 19.94 4.93
C ASP A 240 19.05 19.61 5.32
N LEU A 241 18.82 18.37 5.77
CA LEU A 241 17.48 17.89 6.10
C LEU A 241 16.91 18.57 7.36
N ASP A 242 17.75 18.89 8.34
CA ASP A 242 17.35 19.54 9.59
C ASP A 242 16.93 21.00 9.34
N ASP A 243 17.72 21.73 8.54
CA ASP A 243 17.40 23.07 8.05
C ASP A 243 16.13 23.09 7.20
N ALA A 244 15.95 22.09 6.33
CA ALA A 244 14.74 21.97 5.50
C ALA A 244 13.48 21.82 6.36
N ALA A 245 13.52 20.94 7.35
CA ALA A 245 12.40 20.70 8.25
C ALA A 245 12.04 21.95 9.06
N LYS A 246 13.03 22.58 9.68
CA LYS A 246 12.84 23.85 10.42
C LYS A 246 12.22 24.94 9.55
N LYS A 247 12.69 25.08 8.31
CA LYS A 247 12.15 26.05 7.34
C LYS A 247 10.70 25.73 6.94
N ALA A 248 10.38 24.45 6.73
CA ALA A 248 9.01 24.04 6.38
C ALA A 248 8.03 24.29 7.53
N VAL A 249 8.43 23.98 8.78
CA VAL A 249 7.63 24.27 9.97
C VAL A 249 7.48 25.78 10.18
N ALA A 250 8.56 26.54 10.01
CA ALA A 250 8.51 28.00 10.11
C ALA A 250 7.63 28.64 9.02
N ALA A 251 7.49 28.02 7.85
CA ALA A 251 6.68 28.53 6.75
C ALA A 251 5.16 28.46 7.02
N ILE A 252 4.70 27.49 7.82
CA ILE A 252 3.29 27.36 8.22
C ILE A 252 2.96 28.10 9.53
N THR A 253 3.97 28.38 10.36
CA THR A 253 3.79 29.08 11.63
C THR A 253 3.56 30.56 11.33
N ARG A 254 2.28 30.96 11.30
CA ARG A 254 1.82 32.31 10.97
C ARG A 254 2.69 33.43 11.56
N LYS A 255 3.02 34.40 10.69
CA LYS A 255 3.15 35.82 11.07
C LYS A 255 1.81 36.37 11.54
#